data_AF-A0A935HWF6-F1
#
_entry.id   AF-A0A935HWF6-F1
#
_cell.length_a   1.000
_cell.length_b   1.000
_cell.length_c   1.000
_cell.angle_alpha   90.00
_cell.angle_beta   90.00
_cell.angle_gamma   90.00
#
_symmetry.space_group_name_H-M   'P 1'
#
loop_
_entity.id
_entity.type
_entity.pdbx_description
1 polymer ?
#
loop_
_entity_poly.entity_id
_entity_poly.type
_entity_poly.pdbx_seq_one_letter_code
_entity_poly.pdbx_strand_id
1 'polypeptide(L)'
;MENIVAIVGRPNTGKSTLFNRLIGRKIAIVHSTSGVTRDRNYGEAEWTGKKFFLIDTGGFVPDSEEKFEKAIRTQVRQAIEEANEILFVVDTKTEFLLIK
;
A
#
# COMPACT_ATOMS: atom_id res chain seq x y z
N MET A 1 -12.73 -13.14 10.54
CA MET A 1 -11.79 -12.60 9.52
C MET A 1 -11.24 -11.32 10.10
N GLU A 2 -9.92 -11.16 10.09
CA GLU A 2 -9.29 -9.90 10.49
C GLU A 2 -9.71 -8.81 9.48
N ASN A 3 -10.02 -7.60 9.96
CA ASN A 3 -10.45 -6.50 9.10
C ASN A 3 -9.20 -5.90 8.44
N ILE A 4 -9.01 -6.12 7.14
CA ILE A 4 -7.81 -5.75 6.37
C ILE A 4 -8.15 -4.60 5.42
N VAL A 5 -7.31 -3.57 5.45
CA VAL A 5 -7.37 -2.41 4.55
C VAL A 5 -6.07 -2.31 3.75
N ALA A 6 -6.16 -2.39 2.42
CA ALA A 6 -4.99 -2.22 1.56
C ALA A 6 -4.82 -0.76 1.12
N ILE A 7 -3.61 -0.21 1.27
CA ILE A 7 -3.23 1.07 0.65
C ILE A 7 -2.62 0.79 -0.71
N VAL A 8 -3.25 1.30 -1.76
CA VAL A 8 -2.81 1.14 -3.15
C VAL A 8 -2.73 2.48 -3.87
N GLY A 9 -1.90 2.55 -4.91
CA GLY A 9 -1.68 3.78 -5.66
C GLY A 9 -0.38 3.75 -6.46
N ARG A 10 -0.19 4.76 -7.30
CA ARG A 10 1.05 4.91 -8.10
C ARG A 10 2.29 5.03 -7.22
N PRO A 11 3.50 4.81 -7.75
CA PRO A 11 4.73 5.21 -7.08
C PRO A 11 4.67 6.66 -6.59
N ASN A 12 5.28 6.93 -5.44
CA ASN A 12 5.46 8.27 -4.89
C ASN A 12 4.20 9.07 -4.49
N THR A 13 3.01 8.44 -4.43
CA THR A 13 1.76 9.12 -3.98
C THR A 13 1.64 9.33 -2.46
N GLY A 14 2.67 8.99 -1.68
CA GLY A 14 2.65 9.15 -0.22
C GLY A 14 2.04 7.98 0.58
N LYS A 15 1.81 6.83 -0.05
CA LYS A 15 1.26 5.61 0.60
C LYS A 15 1.94 5.24 1.92
N SER A 16 3.26 5.06 1.91
CA SER A 16 4.02 4.70 3.11
C SER A 16 4.00 5.80 4.18
N THR A 17 3.90 7.08 3.79
CA THR A 17 3.72 8.19 4.74
C THR A 17 2.35 8.11 5.42
N LEU A 18 1.30 7.80 4.66
CA LEU A 18 -0.06 7.62 5.18
C LEU A 18 -0.14 6.38 6.08
N PHE A 19 0.43 5.25 5.65
CA PHE A 19 0.55 4.03 6.45
C PHE A 19 1.18 4.33 7.82
N ASN A 20 2.37 4.94 7.82
CA ASN A 20 3.09 5.27 9.05
C ASN A 20 2.31 6.22 9.97
N ARG A 21 1.51 7.14 9.39
CA ARG A 21 0.66 8.03 10.16
C ARG A 21 -0.52 7.29 10.80
N LEU A 22 -1.14 6.35 10.09
CA LEU A 22 -2.32 5.60 10.56
C LEU A 22 -1.99 4.57 11.64
N ILE A 23 -0.82 3.94 11.59
CA ILE A 23 -0.40 2.97 12.61
C ILE A 23 -0.01 3.63 13.96
N GLY A 24 0.21 4.95 13.98
CA GLY A 24 0.30 5.77 15.19
C GLY A 24 1.43 5.47 16.19
N ARG A 25 2.26 4.43 15.96
CA ARG A 25 3.37 4.03 16.85
C ARG A 25 4.60 3.64 16.03
N LYS A 26 5.80 3.85 16.59
CA LYS A 26 7.10 3.32 16.09
C LYS A 26 7.18 1.79 16.24
N ILE A 27 6.16 1.06 15.78
CA ILE A 27 6.19 -0.41 15.69
C ILE A 27 5.94 -0.76 14.23
N ALA A 28 6.91 -0.42 13.41
CA ALA A 28 7.23 -1.19 12.24
C ALA A 28 8.74 -1.03 12.09
N ILE A 29 9.45 -2.15 12.04
CA ILE A 29 10.81 -2.17 11.50
C ILE A 29 10.62 -1.90 10.00
N VAL A 30 10.40 -0.65 9.64
CA VAL A 30 10.28 -0.21 8.25
C VAL A 30 11.71 -0.06 7.76
N HIS A 31 12.18 -1.01 6.95
CA HIS A 31 13.35 -0.76 6.12
C HIS A 31 12.97 0.31 5.10
N SER A 32 13.33 1.56 5.38
CA SER A 32 12.99 2.77 4.64
C SER A 32 13.76 2.92 3.32
N THR A 33 14.12 1.83 2.64
CA THR A 33 14.81 1.92 1.35
C THR A 33 13.76 2.15 0.27
N SER A 34 13.63 3.40 -0.21
CA SER A 34 12.75 3.75 -1.32
C SER A 34 13.07 2.86 -2.53
N GLY A 35 12.07 2.13 -3.03
CA GLY A 35 12.24 1.19 -4.14
C GLY A 35 12.44 -0.28 -3.75
N VAL A 36 12.27 -0.67 -2.47
CA VAL A 36 12.48 -2.07 -2.04
C VAL A 36 11.42 -2.61 -1.08
N THR A 37 10.16 -2.18 -1.16
CA THR A 37 9.06 -2.93 -0.53
C THR A 37 8.75 -4.17 -1.39
N ARG A 38 9.67 -5.14 -1.35
CA ARG A 38 9.44 -6.51 -1.86
C ARG A 38 8.58 -7.32 -0.88
N ASP A 39 8.49 -6.91 0.37
CA ASP A 39 7.67 -7.53 1.40
C ASP A 39 6.53 -6.56 1.79
N ARG A 40 5.31 -7.09 1.94
CA ARG A 40 4.13 -6.31 2.33
C ARG A 40 4.28 -5.89 3.80
N ASN A 41 4.15 -4.60 4.08
CA ASN A 41 4.18 -4.13 5.47
C ASN A 41 2.78 -4.23 6.07
N TYR A 42 2.65 -4.98 7.16
CA TYR A 42 1.43 -5.06 7.95
C TYR A 42 1.56 -4.16 9.17
N GLY A 43 0.49 -3.46 9.53
CA GLY A 43 0.44 -2.66 10.74
C GLY A 43 -0.96 -2.58 11.30
N GLU A 44 -1.09 -2.71 12.62
CA GLU A 44 -2.37 -2.48 13.30
C GLU A 44 -2.66 -0.98 13.35
N ALA A 45 -3.89 -0.60 13.02
CA ALA A 45 -4.39 0.75 13.23
C ALA A 45 -5.77 0.74 13.87
N GLU A 46 -6.11 1.89 14.44
CA GLU A 46 -7.43 2.18 14.95
C GLU A 46 -7.88 3.53 14.40
N TRP A 47 -9.09 3.56 13.83
CA TRP A 47 -9.72 4.80 13.38
C TRP A 47 -11.17 4.83 13.85
N THR A 48 -11.56 5.89 14.57
CA THR A 48 -12.92 6.05 15.12
C THR A 48 -13.40 4.85 15.95
N GLY A 49 -12.50 4.24 16.73
CA GLY A 49 -12.80 3.05 17.55
C GLY A 49 -12.88 1.72 16.78
N LYS A 50 -12.63 1.71 15.46
CA LYS A 50 -12.54 0.49 14.66
C LYS A 50 -11.08 0.07 14.48
N LYS A 51 -10.76 -1.15 14.86
CA LYS A 51 -9.44 -1.76 14.67
C LYS A 51 -9.37 -2.52 13.35
N PHE A 52 -8.23 -2.42 12.68
CA PHE A 52 -7.98 -3.09 11.40
C PHE A 52 -6.48 -3.22 11.17
N PHE A 53 -6.10 -4.15 10.30
CA PHE A 53 -4.75 -4.24 9.75
C PHE A 53 -4.65 -3.41 8.48
N LEU A 54 -3.61 -2.60 8.37
CA LEU A 54 -3.21 -1.96 7.14
C LEU A 54 -2.16 -2.78 6.43
N ILE A 55 -2.25 -2.80 5.10
CA ILE A 55 -1.21 -3.32 4.22
C ILE A 55 -0.68 -2.16 3.37
N ASP A 56 0.63 -1.86 3.47
CA ASP A 56 1.31 -0.99 2.51
C ASP A 56 1.84 -1.81 1.34
N THR A 57 1.54 -1.35 0.12
CA THR A 57 1.98 -2.00 -1.13
C THR A 57 3.01 -1.16 -1.87
N GLY A 58 3.80 -1.80 -2.73
CA GLY A 58 4.64 -1.08 -3.69
C GLY A 58 3.83 -0.18 -4.63
N GLY A 59 4.50 0.73 -5.33
CA GLY A 59 3.84 1.60 -6.30
C GLY A 59 3.35 0.83 -7.54
N PHE A 60 2.06 0.94 -7.87
CA PHE A 60 1.50 0.30 -9.04
C PHE A 60 1.85 1.06 -10.33
N VAL A 61 2.50 0.39 -11.27
CA VAL A 61 2.77 0.88 -12.63
C VAL A 61 2.04 -0.03 -13.63
N PRO A 62 1.07 0.47 -14.40
CA PRO A 62 0.41 -0.31 -15.43
C PRO A 62 1.37 -0.60 -16.60
N ASP A 63 1.10 -1.70 -17.28
CA ASP A 63 1.71 -2.17 -18.54
C ASP A 63 3.24 -2.17 -18.68
N SER A 64 3.97 -2.02 -17.57
CA SER A 64 5.41 -2.25 -17.56
C SER A 64 5.79 -3.72 -17.77
N GLU A 65 6.74 -3.91 -18.69
CA GLU A 65 7.38 -5.20 -18.97
C GLU A 65 8.55 -5.51 -18.01
N GLU A 66 8.97 -4.52 -17.20
CA GLU A 66 10.08 -4.69 -16.29
C GLU A 66 9.76 -5.74 -15.21
N LYS A 67 10.67 -6.71 -15.05
CA LYS A 67 10.50 -7.85 -14.12
C LYS A 67 10.18 -7.39 -12.70
N PHE A 68 10.79 -6.29 -12.26
CA PHE A 68 10.57 -5.74 -10.94
C PHE A 68 9.16 -5.16 -10.76
N GLU A 69 8.69 -4.37 -11.73
CA GLU A 69 7.36 -3.76 -11.70
C GLU A 69 6.25 -4.79 -11.88
N LYS A 70 6.48 -5.87 -12.64
CA LYS A 70 5.59 -7.04 -12.68
C LYS A 70 5.42 -7.69 -11.31
N ALA A 71 6.51 -7.88 -10.55
CA ALA A 71 6.44 -8.45 -9.20
C ALA A 71 5.63 -7.56 -8.24
N ILE A 72 5.85 -6.25 -8.28
CA ILE A 72 5.05 -5.29 -7.50
C ILE A 72 3.57 -5.39 -7.88
N ARG A 73 3.27 -5.48 -9.18
CA ARG A 73 1.88 -5.61 -9.65
C ARG A 73 1.19 -6.85 -9.10
N THR A 74 1.88 -7.99 -9.08
CA THR A 74 1.36 -9.22 -8.48
C THR A 74 1.05 -9.02 -6.99
N GLN A 75 1.93 -8.35 -6.25
CA GLN A 75 1.71 -8.07 -4.83
C GLN A 75 0.53 -7.12 -4.58
N VAL A 76 0.40 -6.07 -5.41
CA VAL A 76 -0.74 -5.15 -5.32
C VAL A 76 -2.06 -5.90 -5.58
N ARG A 77 -2.09 -6.78 -6.58
CA ARG A 77 -3.28 -7.59 -6.87
C ARG A 77 -3.64 -8.54 -5.72
N GLN A 78 -2.66 -9.22 -5.14
CA GLN A 78 -2.89 -10.07 -3.97
C GLN A 78 -3.40 -9.27 -2.76
N ALA A 79 -2.85 -8.08 -2.51
CA ALA A 79 -3.34 -7.22 -1.44
C ALA A 79 -4.78 -6.75 -1.67
N ILE A 80 -5.17 -6.50 -2.93
CA ILE A 80 -6.54 -6.17 -3.31
C ILE A 80 -7.48 -7.36 -3.08
N GLU A 81 -7.07 -8.57 -3.42
CA GLU A 81 -7.86 -9.80 -3.21
C GLU A 81 -8.03 -10.16 -1.73
N GLU A 82 -7.01 -9.89 -0.91
CA GLU A 82 -7.04 -10.17 0.54
C GLU A 82 -7.78 -9.09 1.35
N ALA A 83 -7.90 -7.87 0.83
CA ALA A 83 -8.44 -6.74 1.57
C ALA A 83 -9.97 -6.78 1.67
N ASN A 84 -10.48 -6.35 2.83
CA ASN A 84 -11.90 -6.05 2.99
C ASN A 84 -12.25 -4.68 2.40
N GLU A 85 -11.32 -3.73 2.49
CA GLU A 85 -11.49 -2.36 1.98
C GLU A 85 -10.21 -1.85 1.32
N ILE A 86 -10.36 -0.97 0.33
CA ILE A 86 -9.22 -0.39 -0.41
C ILE A 86 -9.15 1.11 -0.17
N LEU A 87 -7.98 1.58 0.27
CA LEU A 87 -7.63 2.99 0.31
C LEU A 87 -6.78 3.34 -0.91
N PHE A 88 -7.42 3.88 -1.94
CA PHE A 88 -6.74 4.29 -3.16
C PHE A 88 -6.18 5.71 -3.03
N VAL A 89 -4.86 5.82 -3.02
CA VAL A 89 -4.14 7.09 -2.80
C VAL A 89 -3.64 7.66 -4.11
N VAL A 90 -4.04 8.89 -4.39
CA VAL A 90 -3.70 9.64 -5.61
C VAL A 90 -2.95 10.92 -5.26
N ASP A 91 -1.97 11.28 -6.10
CA ASP A 91 -1.32 12.59 -6.04
C ASP A 91 -2.00 13.55 -7.02
N THR A 92 -2.52 14.65 -6.48
CA THR A 92 -3.17 15.76 -7.19
C THR A 92 -2.32 16.41 -8.29
N LYS A 93 -1.00 16.21 -8.28
CA LYS A 93 -0.07 16.77 -9.27
C LYS A 93 0.24 15.80 -10.41
N THR A 94 -0.14 14.54 -10.26
CA THR A 94 0.16 13.49 -11.25
C THR A 94 -1.09 13.07 -12.00
N GLU A 95 -0.92 12.59 -13.23
CA GLU A 95 -2.02 12.02 -13.99
C GLU A 95 -2.63 10.81 -13.26
N PHE A 96 -3.97 10.81 -13.20
CA PHE A 96 -4.74 9.75 -12.62
C PHE A 96 -4.70 8.50 -13.52
N LEU A 97 -4.11 7.42 -13.01
CA LEU A 97 -4.17 6.11 -13.64
C LEU A 97 -5.01 5.17 -12.79
N LEU A 98 -6.03 4.59 -13.42
CA LEU A 98 -6.81 3.52 -12.82
C LEU A 98 -5.95 2.27 -12.64
N ILE A 99 -6.11 1.62 -11.50
CA ILE A 99 -5.62 0.27 -11.28
C ILE A 99 -6.61 -0.66 -11.99
N LYS A 100 -6.25 -1.15 -13.18
CA LYS A 100 -7.01 -2.16 -13.93
C LYS A 100 -6.34 -3.54 -13.82
#